data_AF-A0A7R9HGR9-F1
#
_entry.id   AF-A0A7R9HGR9-F1
#
_cell.length_a   1.000
_cell.length_b   1.000
_cell.length_c   1.000
_cell.angle_alpha   90.00
_cell.angle_beta   90.00
_cell.angle_gamma   90.00
#
_symmetry.space_group_name_H-M   'P 1'
#
loop_
_entity.id
_entity.type
_entity.pdbx_description
1 polymer ?
#
loop_
_entity_poly.entity_id
_entity_poly.type
_entity_poly.pdbx_seq_one_letter_code
_entity_poly.pdbx_strand_id
1 'polypeptide(L)'
;VAATSCLQLLDIRVPQFAELYDSVTLSCEFDLAGGKLYSVKWYKDDFEFFRYIPDNTPPSSALPLPGIHVELSLSNMTTLLL
;
A
#
# COMPACT_ATOMS: atom_id res chain seq x y z
N VAL A 1 25.62 -21.65 4.66
CA VAL A 1 24.19 -21.62 4.29
C VAL A 1 23.93 -20.35 3.51
N ALA A 2 23.61 -20.45 2.22
CA ALA A 2 23.26 -19.28 1.42
C ALA A 2 21.83 -18.86 1.78
N ALA A 3 21.65 -17.63 2.27
CA ALA A 3 20.33 -17.07 2.48
C ALA A 3 19.67 -16.88 1.11
N THR A 4 18.50 -17.47 0.92
CA THR A 4 17.69 -17.26 -0.28
C THR A 4 17.11 -15.86 -0.20
N SER A 5 17.64 -14.93 -1.01
CA SER A 5 17.10 -13.57 -1.13
C SER A 5 15.78 -13.61 -1.89
N CYS A 6 14.67 -13.37 -1.20
CA CYS A 6 13.33 -13.26 -1.77
C CYS A 6 12.59 -12.07 -1.15
N LEU A 7 11.47 -11.66 -1.76
CA LEU A 7 10.60 -10.62 -1.18
C LEU A 7 10.19 -10.99 0.24
N GLN A 8 10.46 -10.09 1.19
CA GLN A 8 10.07 -10.26 2.59
C GLN A 8 9.10 -9.17 2.99
N LEU A 9 7.98 -9.55 3.60
CA LEU A 9 7.11 -8.63 4.31
C LEU A 9 7.70 -8.41 5.71
N LEU A 10 8.10 -7.18 6.02
CA LEU A 10 8.73 -6.82 7.29
C LEU A 10 7.69 -6.44 8.33
N ASP A 11 6.74 -5.58 7.97
CA ASP A 11 5.69 -5.10 8.88
C ASP A 11 4.45 -4.70 8.09
N ILE A 12 3.27 -4.93 8.69
CA ILE A 12 2.00 -4.45 8.15
C ILE A 12 1.18 -3.86 9.30
N ARG A 13 0.83 -2.58 9.18
CA ARG A 13 0.03 -1.86 10.17
C ARG A 13 -1.27 -1.42 9.56
N VAL A 14 -2.36 -1.92 10.14
CA VAL A 14 -3.73 -1.59 9.79
C VAL A 14 -4.48 -1.40 11.12
N PRO A 15 -5.04 -0.20 11.38
CA PRO A 15 -5.87 0.01 12.56
C PRO A 15 -7.07 -0.95 12.56
N GLN A 16 -7.37 -1.55 13.71
CA GLN A 16 -8.51 -2.45 13.85
C GLN A 16 -9.86 -1.71 13.70
N PHE A 17 -9.88 -0.44 14.09
CA PHE A 17 -11.03 0.43 14.02
C PHE A 17 -10.61 1.79 13.48
N ALA A 18 -11.49 2.43 12.73
CA ALA A 18 -11.37 3.80 12.26
C ALA A 18 -12.60 4.58 12.70
N GLU A 19 -12.41 5.76 13.27
CA GLU A 19 -13.52 6.65 13.57
C GLU A 19 -13.98 7.36 12.30
N LEU A 20 -15.29 7.60 12.21
CA LEU A 20 -15.84 8.34 11.07
C LEU A 20 -15.26 9.76 11.07
N TYR A 21 -14.78 10.20 9.91
CA TYR A 21 -14.12 11.50 9.69
C TYR A 21 -12.69 11.63 10.23
N ASP A 22 -12.12 10.58 10.83
CA ASP A 22 -10.69 10.57 11.15
C ASP A 22 -9.89 9.99 9.99
N SER A 23 -8.66 10.48 9.82
CA SER A 23 -7.72 9.96 8.83
C SER A 23 -7.02 8.72 9.37
N VAL A 24 -6.84 7.69 8.54
CA VAL A 24 -6.13 6.48 8.96
C VAL A 24 -4.95 6.20 8.06
N THR A 25 -3.83 5.81 8.68
CA THR A 25 -2.62 5.42 7.94
C THR A 25 -2.52 3.91 7.90
N LEU A 26 -2.46 3.35 6.70
CA LEU A 26 -2.06 1.96 6.48
C LEU A 26 -0.60 1.93 6.07
N SER A 27 0.19 1.02 6.64
CA SER A 27 1.60 0.86 6.28
C SER A 27 1.96 -0.58 5.96
N CYS A 28 2.79 -0.77 4.96
CA CYS A 28 3.32 -2.06 4.52
C CYS A 28 4.80 -1.90 4.21
N GLU A 29 5.65 -2.39 5.09
CA GLU A 29 7.10 -2.36 4.96
C GLU A 29 7.58 -3.70 4.40
N PHE A 30 8.40 -3.66 3.34
CA PHE A 30 8.89 -4.86 2.67
C PHE A 30 10.32 -4.69 2.16
N ASP A 31 11.06 -5.79 2.09
CA ASP A 31 12.38 -5.86 1.47
C ASP A 31 12.29 -6.66 0.16
N LEU A 32 12.71 -6.04 -0.94
CA LEU A 32 12.74 -6.66 -2.27
C LEU A 32 13.93 -7.60 -2.46
N ALA A 33 14.87 -7.65 -1.51
CA ALA A 33 16.08 -8.46 -1.52
C ALA A 33 16.89 -8.32 -2.83
N GLY A 34 16.99 -7.08 -3.32
CA GLY A 34 17.68 -6.73 -4.58
C GLY A 34 16.82 -6.86 -5.85
N GLY A 35 15.55 -7.28 -5.71
CA GLY A 35 14.58 -7.30 -6.81
C GLY A 35 14.00 -5.92 -7.15
N LYS A 36 13.21 -5.86 -8.23
CA LYS A 36 12.45 -4.68 -8.62
C LYS A 36 10.98 -4.85 -8.20
N LEU A 37 10.42 -3.81 -7.59
CA LEU A 37 9.00 -3.77 -7.26
C LEU A 37 8.16 -3.72 -8.54
N TYR A 38 7.24 -4.65 -8.69
CA TYR A 38 6.23 -4.62 -9.77
C TYR A 38 5.05 -3.72 -9.39
N SER A 39 4.42 -3.98 -8.24
CA SER A 39 3.31 -3.19 -7.73
C SER A 39 3.06 -3.42 -6.24
N VAL A 40 2.56 -2.41 -5.55
CA VAL A 40 1.87 -2.55 -4.25
C VAL A 40 0.40 -2.25 -4.46
N LYS A 41 -0.49 -3.01 -3.84
CA LYS A 41 -1.93 -2.84 -3.99
C LYS A 41 -2.64 -3.05 -2.66
N TRP A 42 -3.65 -2.23 -2.41
CA TRP A 42 -4.54 -2.37 -1.27
C TRP A 42 -5.94 -2.73 -1.72
N TYR A 43 -6.52 -3.70 -1.01
CA TYR A 43 -7.85 -4.24 -1.26
C TYR A 43 -8.68 -4.16 0.01
N LYS A 44 -9.98 -3.89 -0.16
CA LYS A 44 -10.98 -4.03 0.89
C LYS A 44 -12.16 -4.79 0.29
N ASP A 45 -12.53 -5.90 0.93
CA ASP A 45 -13.64 -6.77 0.50
C ASP A 45 -13.56 -7.14 -1.00
N ASP A 46 -12.37 -7.58 -1.44
CA ASP A 46 -12.04 -7.93 -2.83
C ASP A 46 -11.98 -6.77 -3.84
N PHE A 47 -12.26 -5.52 -3.42
CA PHE A 47 -12.14 -4.34 -4.28
C PHE A 47 -10.79 -3.65 -4.11
N GLU A 48 -10.03 -3.54 -5.21
CA GLU A 48 -8.82 -2.72 -5.27
C GLU A 48 -9.23 -1.25 -5.11
N PHE A 49 -8.63 -0.55 -4.15
CA PHE A 49 -8.89 0.88 -3.93
C PHE A 49 -7.62 1.75 -4.04
N PHE A 50 -6.44 1.14 -4.00
CA PHE A 50 -5.17 1.81 -4.26
C PHE A 50 -4.17 0.89 -4.93
N ARG A 51 -3.36 1.45 -5.84
CA ARG A 51 -2.14 0.81 -6.33
C ARG A 51 -0.98 1.79 -6.42
N TYR A 52 0.22 1.26 -6.23
CA TYR A 52 1.49 1.89 -6.56
C TYR A 52 2.23 1.02 -7.59
N ILE A 53 2.54 1.57 -8.76
CA ILE A 53 3.34 0.95 -9.82
C ILE A 53 4.50 1.91 -10.14
N PRO A 54 5.76 1.59 -9.78
CA PRO A 54 6.90 2.50 -9.96
C PRO A 54 7.09 2.98 -11.42
N ASP A 55 6.74 2.13 -12.38
CA ASP A 55 6.93 2.39 -13.81
C ASP A 55 5.80 3.22 -14.45
N ASN A 56 4.74 3.56 -13.70
CA ASN A 56 3.62 4.37 -14.19
C ASN A 56 3.81 5.87 -13.94
N THR A 57 3.14 6.68 -14.76
CA THR A 57 3.05 8.14 -14.57
C THR A 57 1.57 8.55 -14.51
N PRO A 58 1.01 8.89 -13.33
CA PRO A 58 1.64 8.88 -12.00
C PRO A 58 1.83 7.45 -11.44
N PRO A 59 2.78 7.25 -10.51
CA PRO A 59 3.07 5.92 -9.95
C PRO A 59 1.98 5.45 -8.98
N SER A 60 1.32 6.37 -8.27
CA SER A 60 0.20 6.08 -7.37
C SER A 60 -1.13 6.31 -8.08
N SER A 61 -2.13 5.46 -7.81
CA SER A 61 -3.50 5.64 -8.32
C SER A 61 -4.52 5.11 -7.32
N ALA A 62 -5.61 5.85 -7.15
CA ALA A 62 -6.75 5.44 -6.33
C ALA A 62 -7.90 4.97 -7.24
N LEU A 63 -8.60 3.93 -6.81
CA LEU A 63 -9.80 3.44 -7.47
C LEU A 63 -11.00 3.76 -6.55
N PRO A 64 -12.14 4.19 -7.12
CA PRO A 64 -13.29 4.59 -6.33
C PRO A 64 -13.87 3.39 -5.58
N LEU A 65 -13.92 3.49 -4.25
CA LEU A 65 -14.57 2.54 -3.36
C LEU A 65 -15.40 3.31 -2.32
N PRO A 66 -16.71 3.07 -2.18
CA PRO A 66 -17.55 3.81 -1.23
C PRO A 66 -17.03 3.72 0.21
N GLY A 67 -16.93 4.87 0.87
CA GLY A 67 -16.44 4.98 2.25
C GLY A 67 -14.92 4.97 2.40
N ILE A 68 -14.16 4.90 1.29
CA ILE A 68 -12.71 5.02 1.29
C ILE A 68 -12.32 6.26 0.48
N HIS A 69 -11.65 7.20 1.15
CA HIS A 69 -10.93 8.27 0.49
C HIS A 69 -9.44 7.93 0.49
N VAL A 70 -8.69 8.38 -0.51
CA VAL A 70 -7.24 8.13 -0.58
C VAL A 70 -6.55 9.45 -0.87
N GLU A 71 -5.71 9.90 0.06
CA GLU A 71 -4.89 11.10 -0.09
C GLU A 71 -3.62 10.77 -0.88
N LEU A 72 -3.73 10.77 -2.22
CA LEU A 72 -2.64 10.40 -3.13
C LEU A 72 -1.38 11.25 -2.97
N SER A 73 -1.52 12.52 -2.59
CA SER A 73 -0.39 13.44 -2.36
C SER A 73 0.45 13.05 -1.14
N LEU A 74 -0.14 12.30 -0.20
CA LEU A 74 0.50 11.86 1.05
C LEU A 74 0.73 10.33 1.07
N SER A 75 0.43 9.65 -0.03
CA SER A 75 0.51 8.19 -0.16
C SER A 75 1.61 7.77 -1.14
N ASN A 76 2.27 6.65 -0.83
CA ASN A 76 3.38 6.12 -1.60
C ASN A 76 3.37 4.57 -1.61
N MET A 77 4.51 3.94 -1.87
CA MET A 77 4.61 2.48 -1.96
C MET A 77 4.49 1.75 -0.61
N THR A 78 4.85 2.36 0.51
CA THR A 78 4.78 1.74 1.84
C THR A 78 3.65 2.33 2.70
N THR A 79 3.38 3.62 2.57
CA THR A 79 2.40 4.36 3.40
C THR A 79 1.20 4.79 2.56
N LEU A 80 0.00 4.51 3.05
CA LEU A 80 -1.27 4.91 2.45
C LEU A 80 -2.10 5.68 3.48
N LEU A 81 -2.45 6.93 3.14
CA LEU A 81 -3.32 7.76 3.97
C LEU A 81 -4.74 7.73 3.39
N LEU A 82 -5.70 7.34 4.23
CA LEU A 82 -7.13 7.37 3.96
C LEU A 82 -7.81 8.54 4.66
#